data_AF-A0A3A6Q9E3-F1
#
_entry.id   AF-A0A3A6Q9E3-F1
#
_cell.length_a   1.000
_cell.length_b   1.000
_cell.length_c   1.000
_cell.angle_alpha   90.00
_cell.angle_beta   90.00
_cell.angle_gamma   90.00
#
_symmetry.space_group_name_H-M   'P 1'
#
loop_
_entity.id
_entity.type
_entity.pdbx_description
1 polymer ?
#
loop_
_entity_poly.entity_id
_entity_poly.type
_entity_poly.pdbx_seq_one_letter_code
_entity_poly.pdbx_strand_id
1 'polypeptide(L)'
;MAQSNRESFLNRVIEGGITAAFEGHSYVYSHAGSNEIFDPEEINERLRTAAKELLDAIGEPNEPAIQEEVVEQYNRIFELGEGGGRGPSAGLCWLDFRHIEESAPPQIVGHSMHASATRKGDVICGNVIRQNQRSQGGEGVLMETSSEVKFFHRNPDGSVGVEVI
;
A
#
# COMPACT_ATOMS: atom_id res chain seq x y z
N MET A 1 -5.34 -19.60 -5.81
CA MET A 1 -4.00 -19.94 -5.27
C MET A 1 -4.07 -21.35 -4.70
N ALA A 2 -2.98 -22.13 -4.78
CA ALA A 2 -2.92 -23.39 -4.02
C ALA A 2 -3.03 -23.10 -2.51
N GLN A 3 -3.68 -23.97 -1.75
CA GLN A 3 -3.87 -23.80 -0.30
C GLN A 3 -2.55 -23.57 0.44
N SER A 4 -1.50 -24.33 0.09
CA SER A 4 -0.15 -24.17 0.62
C SER A 4 0.46 -22.78 0.39
N ASN A 5 0.10 -22.11 -0.71
CA ASN A 5 0.57 -20.75 -0.97
C ASN A 5 -0.13 -19.72 -0.07
N ARG A 6 -1.41 -19.96 0.29
CA ARG A 6 -2.15 -19.09 1.21
C ARG A 6 -1.59 -19.22 2.62
N GLU A 7 -1.40 -20.44 3.08
CA GLU A 7 -0.78 -20.72 4.38
C GLU A 7 0.62 -20.09 4.48
N SER A 8 1.47 -20.29 3.46
CA SER A 8 2.81 -19.69 3.45
C SER A 8 2.78 -18.15 3.46
N PHE A 9 1.85 -17.54 2.72
CA PHE A 9 1.70 -16.09 2.70
C PHE A 9 1.26 -15.55 4.07
N LEU A 10 0.22 -16.14 4.66
CA LEU A 10 -0.32 -15.72 5.96
C LEU A 10 0.72 -15.89 7.07
N ASN A 11 1.46 -17.00 7.09
CA ASN A 11 2.57 -17.18 8.04
C ASN A 11 3.62 -16.07 7.91
N ARG A 12 3.97 -15.66 6.69
CA ARG A 12 4.92 -14.56 6.48
C ARG A 12 4.39 -13.21 6.96
N VAL A 13 3.08 -12.96 6.86
CA VAL A 13 2.45 -11.78 7.45
C VAL A 13 2.52 -11.85 8.98
N ILE A 14 2.18 -12.99 9.57
CA ILE A 14 2.21 -13.24 11.02
C ILE A 14 3.61 -13.03 11.61
N GLU A 15 4.65 -13.48 10.90
CA GLU A 15 6.05 -13.30 11.26
C GLU A 15 6.57 -11.86 11.07
N GLY A 16 5.74 -10.96 10.52
CA GLY A 16 6.12 -9.58 10.24
C GLY A 16 6.98 -9.39 8.98
N GLY A 17 7.13 -10.44 8.15
CA GLY A 17 7.85 -10.37 6.89
C GLY A 17 7.09 -9.65 5.76
N ILE A 18 5.83 -9.30 5.99
CA ILE A 18 4.98 -8.45 5.14
C ILE A 18 4.24 -7.47 6.07
N THR A 19 4.35 -6.17 5.80
CA THR A 19 3.71 -5.10 6.58
C THR A 19 2.74 -4.30 5.72
N ALA A 20 1.74 -3.68 6.35
CA ALA A 20 0.84 -2.72 5.69
C ALA A 20 1.43 -1.31 5.65
N ALA A 21 2.26 -0.97 6.64
CA ALA A 21 2.95 0.31 6.71
C ALA A 21 4.31 0.24 7.42
N PHE A 22 5.14 1.27 7.27
CA PHE A 22 6.36 1.46 8.07
C PHE A 22 6.78 2.93 8.09
N GLU A 23 7.59 3.32 9.09
CA GLU A 23 8.13 4.67 9.20
C GLU A 23 9.35 4.86 8.29
N GLY A 24 9.34 5.96 7.55
CA GLY A 24 10.51 6.51 6.86
C GLY A 24 11.25 7.54 7.70
N HIS A 25 11.93 8.47 7.04
CA HIS A 25 12.58 9.60 7.72
C HIS A 25 11.57 10.66 8.19
N SER A 26 10.72 11.11 7.28
CA SER A 26 9.71 12.17 7.46
C SER A 26 8.32 11.73 6.98
N TYR A 27 8.23 10.61 6.26
CA TYR A 27 7.01 10.07 5.68
C TYR A 27 6.67 8.71 6.26
N VAL A 28 5.38 8.40 6.37
CA VAL A 28 4.92 7.02 6.59
C VAL A 28 4.73 6.35 5.23
N TYR A 29 5.32 5.17 5.06
CA TYR A 29 5.10 4.34 3.88
C TYR A 29 3.90 3.44 4.10
N SER A 30 3.01 3.35 3.12
CA SER A 30 1.91 2.38 3.12
C SER A 30 1.52 2.01 1.69
N HIS A 31 0.61 1.05 1.51
CA HIS A 31 0.20 0.66 0.16
C HIS A 31 -0.56 1.77 -0.55
N ALA A 32 -1.72 2.19 -0.01
CA ALA A 32 -2.63 3.15 -0.64
C ALA A 32 -2.70 4.51 0.07
N GLY A 33 -2.31 4.57 1.34
CA GLY A 33 -2.39 5.76 2.17
C GLY A 33 -3.74 5.97 2.84
N SER A 34 -3.85 7.06 3.59
CA SER A 34 -5.05 7.50 4.30
C SER A 34 -5.12 9.02 4.38
N ASN A 35 -6.32 9.57 4.53
CA ASN A 35 -6.51 10.99 4.86
C ASN A 35 -6.29 11.31 6.35
N GLU A 36 -6.22 10.28 7.20
CA GLU A 36 -6.06 10.45 8.64
C GLU A 36 -4.71 9.87 9.11
N ILE A 37 -4.21 10.39 10.23
CA ILE A 37 -3.01 9.86 10.88
C ILE A 37 -3.25 8.41 11.32
N PHE A 38 -2.25 7.56 11.21
CA PHE A 38 -2.25 6.21 11.75
C PHE A 38 -0.85 5.83 12.23
N ASP A 39 -0.81 4.92 13.20
CA ASP A 39 0.43 4.34 13.72
C ASP A 39 0.77 3.06 12.91
N PRO A 40 1.92 3.01 12.21
CA PRO A 40 2.34 1.82 11.49
C PRO A 40 2.48 0.56 12.37
N GLU A 41 2.89 0.70 13.63
CA GLU A 41 3.03 -0.44 14.55
C GLU A 41 1.66 -1.05 14.85
N GLU A 42 0.69 -0.22 15.24
CA GLU A 42 -0.69 -0.63 15.50
C GLU A 42 -1.32 -1.30 14.28
N ILE A 43 -1.17 -0.69 13.09
CA ILE A 43 -1.67 -1.23 11.83
C ILE A 43 -1.07 -2.60 11.52
N ASN A 44 0.23 -2.78 11.75
CA ASN A 44 0.89 -4.05 11.48
C ASN A 44 0.51 -5.14 12.49
N GLU A 45 0.28 -4.79 13.76
CA GLU A 45 -0.26 -5.76 14.74
C GLU A 45 -1.68 -6.22 14.41
N ARG A 46 -2.53 -5.28 13.97
CA ARG A 46 -3.88 -5.60 13.46
C ARG A 46 -3.80 -6.51 12.23
N LEU A 47 -2.91 -6.21 11.29
CA LEU A 47 -2.67 -7.06 10.11
C LEU A 47 -2.21 -8.47 10.51
N ARG A 48 -1.29 -8.60 11.47
CA ARG A 48 -0.84 -9.90 12.00
C ARG A 48 -1.99 -10.69 12.63
N THR A 49 -2.87 -10.00 13.36
CA THR A 49 -4.03 -10.63 14.01
C THR A 49 -5.02 -11.15 12.98
N ALA A 50 -5.40 -10.32 12.00
CA ALA A 50 -6.24 -10.73 10.88
C ALA A 50 -5.63 -11.92 10.11
N ALA A 51 -4.32 -11.94 9.91
CA ALA A 51 -3.65 -13.05 9.23
C ALA A 51 -3.72 -14.37 10.02
N LYS A 52 -3.70 -14.33 11.37
CA LYS A 52 -3.90 -15.52 12.21
C LYS A 52 -5.32 -16.06 12.07
N GLU A 53 -6.32 -15.19 12.15
CA GLU A 53 -7.73 -15.59 11.97
C GLU A 53 -7.97 -16.22 10.60
N LEU A 54 -7.43 -15.60 9.54
CA LEU A 54 -7.53 -16.15 8.19
C LEU A 54 -6.79 -17.47 8.03
N LEU A 55 -5.69 -17.70 8.76
CA LEU A 55 -4.93 -18.95 8.72
C LEU A 55 -5.69 -20.07 9.42
N ASP A 56 -6.24 -19.80 10.60
CA ASP A 56 -7.03 -20.73 11.39
C ASP A 56 -8.33 -21.15 10.67
N ALA A 57 -8.86 -20.26 9.81
CA ALA A 57 -10.05 -20.52 9.03
C ALA A 57 -9.83 -21.40 7.79
N ILE A 58 -8.58 -21.63 7.35
CA ILE A 58 -8.32 -22.34 6.08
C ILE A 58 -8.90 -23.75 6.12
N GLY A 59 -9.80 -24.05 5.18
CA GLY A 59 -10.42 -25.37 5.04
C GLY A 59 -11.64 -25.58 5.93
N GLU A 60 -12.00 -24.62 6.78
CA GLU A 60 -13.23 -24.66 7.55
C GLU A 60 -14.46 -24.35 6.68
N PRO A 61 -15.63 -24.99 6.93
CA PRO A 61 -16.84 -24.73 6.13
C PRO A 61 -17.32 -23.26 6.15
N ASN A 62 -17.01 -22.53 7.22
CA ASN A 62 -17.37 -21.12 7.40
C ASN A 62 -16.26 -20.14 6.98
N GLU A 63 -15.18 -20.60 6.34
CA GLU A 63 -14.09 -19.75 5.88
C GLU A 63 -14.54 -18.49 5.11
N PRO A 64 -15.53 -18.54 4.18
CA PRO A 64 -15.98 -17.34 3.48
C PRO A 64 -16.58 -16.28 4.42
N ALA A 65 -17.33 -16.69 5.44
CA ALA A 65 -17.91 -15.77 6.42
C ALA A 65 -16.80 -15.09 7.25
N ILE A 66 -15.77 -15.84 7.64
CA ILE A 66 -14.62 -15.28 8.37
C ILE A 66 -13.87 -14.26 7.51
N GLN A 67 -13.72 -14.49 6.19
CA GLN A 67 -13.11 -13.51 5.29
C GLN A 67 -13.90 -12.19 5.23
N GLU A 68 -15.23 -12.26 5.23
CA GLU A 68 -16.09 -11.08 5.27
C GLU A 68 -15.97 -10.36 6.62
N GLU A 69 -16.03 -11.10 7.73
CA GLU A 69 -15.85 -10.56 9.09
C GLU A 69 -14.49 -9.87 9.27
N VAL A 70 -13.40 -10.41 8.70
CA VAL A 70 -12.08 -9.79 8.75
C VAL A 70 -12.08 -8.43 8.03
N VAL A 71 -12.80 -8.28 6.92
CA VAL A 71 -12.92 -6.97 6.25
C VAL A 71 -13.65 -5.98 7.15
N GLU A 72 -14.71 -6.39 7.83
CA GLU A 72 -15.49 -5.54 8.72
C GLU A 72 -14.72 -5.14 9.99
N GLN A 73 -14.05 -6.10 10.64
CA GLN A 73 -13.32 -5.88 11.89
C GLN A 73 -12.04 -5.07 11.68
N TYR A 74 -11.37 -5.28 10.55
CA TYR A 74 -10.09 -4.63 10.21
C TYR A 74 -10.27 -3.62 9.06
N ASN A 75 -11.39 -2.91 9.06
CA ASN A 75 -11.82 -1.98 8.01
C ASN A 75 -10.76 -0.90 7.70
N ARG A 76 -10.04 -0.41 8.71
CA ARG A 76 -8.95 0.56 8.51
C ARG A 76 -7.89 0.09 7.49
N ILE A 77 -7.68 -1.23 7.39
CA ILE A 77 -6.73 -1.85 6.46
C ILE A 77 -7.46 -2.30 5.19
N PHE A 78 -8.57 -3.04 5.35
CA PHE A 78 -9.19 -3.81 4.26
C PHE A 78 -10.49 -3.24 3.71
N GLU A 79 -11.04 -2.17 4.29
CA GLU A 79 -12.31 -1.60 3.82
C GLU A 79 -12.23 -1.32 2.33
N LEU A 80 -13.19 -1.88 1.61
CA LEU A 80 -13.43 -1.54 0.22
C LEU A 80 -14.22 -0.23 0.22
N GLY A 81 -13.79 0.73 -0.58
CA GLY A 81 -14.55 1.96 -0.75
C GLY A 81 -15.86 1.73 -1.50
N GLU A 82 -16.66 2.78 -1.60
CA GLU A 82 -17.97 2.80 -2.25
C GLU A 82 -18.07 1.88 -3.49
N GLY A 83 -19.10 1.02 -3.51
CA GLY A 83 -19.32 0.04 -4.58
C GLY A 83 -18.39 -1.18 -4.53
N GLY A 84 -17.67 -1.41 -3.43
CA GLY A 84 -16.75 -2.54 -3.25
C GLY A 84 -15.40 -2.33 -3.93
N GLY A 85 -14.97 -1.08 -4.11
CA GLY A 85 -13.81 -0.72 -4.91
C GLY A 85 -12.83 0.22 -4.22
N ARG A 86 -12.16 1.06 -5.01
CA ARG A 86 -11.14 2.02 -4.56
C ARG A 86 -11.76 3.40 -4.30
N GLY A 87 -12.80 3.43 -3.47
CA GLY A 87 -13.57 4.64 -3.17
C GLY A 87 -12.98 5.50 -2.04
N PRO A 88 -13.63 6.62 -1.67
CA PRO A 88 -13.12 7.55 -0.66
C PRO A 88 -13.14 7.02 0.78
N SER A 89 -13.97 6.01 1.09
CA SER A 89 -14.00 5.34 2.40
C SER A 89 -13.03 4.16 2.50
N ALA A 90 -12.28 3.85 1.45
CA ALA A 90 -11.43 2.67 1.40
C ALA A 90 -10.28 2.74 2.42
N GLY A 91 -9.90 1.58 2.94
CA GLY A 91 -8.78 1.40 3.86
C GLY A 91 -7.40 1.52 3.20
N LEU A 92 -6.37 1.33 4.01
CA LEU A 92 -4.95 1.48 3.63
C LEU A 92 -4.49 0.62 2.46
N CYS A 93 -5.22 -0.45 2.12
CA CYS A 93 -4.92 -1.31 0.98
C CYS A 93 -5.65 -0.89 -0.32
N TRP A 94 -6.65 -0.02 -0.25
CA TRP A 94 -7.61 0.16 -1.34
C TRP A 94 -7.90 1.62 -1.72
N LEU A 95 -7.51 2.61 -0.91
CA LEU A 95 -7.77 4.02 -1.19
C LEU A 95 -7.15 4.49 -2.51
N ASP A 96 -7.98 4.88 -3.48
CA ASP A 96 -7.44 5.46 -4.71
C ASP A 96 -6.84 6.84 -4.42
N PHE A 97 -5.62 7.08 -4.90
CA PHE A 97 -4.89 8.33 -4.75
C PHE A 97 -5.69 9.58 -5.17
N ARG A 98 -6.65 9.46 -6.10
CA ARG A 98 -7.54 10.59 -6.44
C ARG A 98 -8.37 11.10 -5.25
N HIS A 99 -8.63 10.23 -4.26
CA HIS A 99 -9.41 10.49 -3.05
C HIS A 99 -8.55 10.90 -1.85
N ILE A 100 -7.21 10.89 -1.97
CA ILE A 100 -6.33 11.50 -0.98
C ILE A 100 -6.62 13.00 -0.92
N GLU A 101 -6.66 13.60 0.25
CA GLU A 101 -6.85 15.04 0.46
C GLU A 101 -5.50 15.77 0.50
N GLU A 102 -5.48 17.05 0.14
CA GLU A 102 -4.24 17.84 0.23
C GLU A 102 -3.75 18.02 1.67
N SER A 103 -4.66 17.92 2.64
CA SER A 103 -4.38 17.98 4.08
C SER A 103 -3.99 16.64 4.70
N ALA A 104 -3.94 15.56 3.90
CA ALA A 104 -3.54 14.24 4.40
C ALA A 104 -2.10 14.28 4.97
N PRO A 105 -1.81 13.48 6.02
CA PRO A 105 -0.50 13.49 6.66
C PRO A 105 0.60 12.99 5.70
N PRO A 106 1.87 13.36 5.93
CA PRO A 106 2.98 12.98 5.05
C PRO A 106 3.11 11.47 4.84
N GLN A 107 2.92 11.03 3.59
CA GLN A 107 2.94 9.62 3.24
C GLN A 107 3.59 9.34 1.87
N ILE A 108 4.25 8.19 1.75
CA ILE A 108 4.69 7.64 0.46
C ILE A 108 3.90 6.38 0.16
N VAL A 109 3.23 6.35 -0.99
CA VAL A 109 2.26 5.30 -1.37
C VAL A 109 2.57 4.70 -2.73
N GLY A 110 1.98 3.54 -3.02
CA GLY A 110 2.25 2.75 -4.23
C GLY A 110 1.04 2.07 -4.86
N HIS A 111 -0.18 2.49 -4.54
CA HIS A 111 -1.40 1.82 -4.98
C HIS A 111 -1.90 2.30 -6.35
N SER A 112 -2.22 3.59 -6.52
CA SER A 112 -2.69 4.12 -7.80
C SER A 112 -1.56 4.23 -8.81
N MET A 113 -1.84 3.92 -10.08
CA MET A 113 -0.82 3.95 -11.13
C MET A 113 -0.66 5.37 -11.68
N HIS A 114 0.57 5.81 -11.88
CA HIS A 114 0.89 7.10 -12.48
C HIS A 114 1.99 6.95 -13.54
N ALA A 115 2.08 7.89 -14.49
CA ALA A 115 3.16 7.91 -15.48
C ALA A 115 4.49 8.43 -14.88
N SER A 116 4.41 9.26 -13.83
CA SER A 116 5.54 9.80 -13.08
C SER A 116 5.18 9.85 -11.59
N ALA A 117 6.18 9.99 -10.71
CA ALA A 117 5.90 10.26 -9.30
C ALA A 117 4.98 11.49 -9.19
N THR A 118 3.93 11.36 -8.38
CA THR A 118 2.87 12.38 -8.29
C THR A 118 2.63 12.74 -6.85
N ARG A 119 2.57 14.06 -6.57
CA ARG A 119 2.33 14.62 -5.24
C ARG A 119 0.93 15.22 -5.14
N LYS A 120 0.28 15.01 -4.00
CA LYS A 120 -0.94 15.72 -3.60
C LYS A 120 -0.79 16.13 -2.13
N GLY A 121 -0.61 17.43 -1.89
CA GLY A 121 -0.18 17.92 -0.57
C GLY A 121 1.14 17.27 -0.14
N ASP A 122 1.12 16.64 1.03
CA ASP A 122 2.26 15.90 1.58
C ASP A 122 2.24 14.41 1.27
N VAL A 123 1.35 13.93 0.38
CA VAL A 123 1.34 12.53 -0.04
C VAL A 123 1.97 12.38 -1.42
N ILE A 124 2.92 11.44 -1.55
CA ILE A 124 3.61 11.13 -2.80
C ILE A 124 3.27 9.70 -3.24
N CYS A 125 2.72 9.55 -4.45
CA CYS A 125 2.53 8.25 -5.08
C CYS A 125 3.70 7.91 -6.01
N GLY A 126 4.38 6.80 -5.73
CA GLY A 126 5.55 6.33 -6.48
C GLY A 126 5.30 5.17 -7.44
N ASN A 127 4.04 4.75 -7.62
CA ASN A 127 3.73 3.60 -8.49
C ASN A 127 3.71 3.97 -9.97
N VAL A 128 4.91 4.02 -10.55
CA VAL A 128 5.13 4.34 -11.96
C VAL A 128 5.32 3.11 -12.85
N ILE A 129 5.73 1.98 -12.26
CA ILE A 129 6.14 0.78 -13.00
C ILE A 129 4.98 0.19 -13.80
N ARG A 130 3.76 0.15 -13.23
CA ARG A 130 2.63 -0.51 -13.89
C ARG A 130 2.09 0.26 -15.08
N GLN A 131 1.95 1.59 -14.97
CA GLN A 131 1.44 2.39 -16.09
C GLN A 131 2.45 2.48 -17.24
N ASN A 132 3.74 2.46 -16.90
CA ASN A 132 4.82 2.50 -17.87
C ASN A 132 5.32 1.11 -18.27
N GLN A 133 4.59 0.05 -17.92
CA GLN A 133 5.02 -1.31 -18.24
C GLN A 133 5.16 -1.42 -19.77
N ARG A 134 6.36 -1.81 -20.24
CA ARG A 134 6.77 -1.96 -21.66
C ARG A 134 7.20 -0.68 -22.38
N SER A 135 7.26 0.48 -21.72
CA SER A 135 7.96 1.64 -22.30
C SER A 135 9.47 1.52 -22.04
N GLN A 136 10.29 2.02 -22.97
CA GLN A 136 11.71 2.22 -22.70
C GLN A 136 11.86 3.35 -21.69
N GLY A 137 12.49 3.08 -20.55
CA GLY A 137 12.61 4.07 -19.48
C GLY A 137 11.32 4.22 -18.64
N GLY A 138 10.49 3.17 -18.58
CA GLY A 138 9.29 3.19 -17.76
C GLY A 138 9.53 2.97 -16.26
N GLU A 139 10.77 2.66 -15.88
CA GLU A 139 11.15 2.34 -14.52
C GLU A 139 11.43 3.61 -13.71
N GLY A 140 10.93 3.63 -12.47
CA GLY A 140 11.31 4.66 -11.51
C GLY A 140 11.09 4.21 -10.08
N VAL A 141 11.84 4.84 -9.17
CA VAL A 141 11.83 4.56 -7.74
C VAL A 141 11.93 5.86 -6.96
N LEU A 142 11.30 5.88 -5.78
CA LEU A 142 11.47 6.96 -4.82
C LEU A 142 12.56 6.60 -3.82
N MET A 143 13.36 7.60 -3.45
CA MET A 143 14.32 7.50 -2.36
C MET A 143 14.08 8.68 -1.43
N GLU A 144 13.68 8.37 -0.21
CA GLU A 144 13.62 9.35 0.86
C GLU A 144 14.97 9.46 1.55
N THR A 145 15.31 10.68 1.95
CA THR A 145 16.42 11.02 2.83
C THR A 145 15.86 11.86 3.98
N SER A 146 16.70 12.19 4.97
CA SER A 146 16.28 13.06 6.08
C SER A 146 15.85 14.47 5.67
N SER A 147 16.17 14.93 4.46
CA SER A 147 15.90 16.30 3.99
C SER A 147 14.97 16.38 2.78
N GLU A 148 14.87 15.33 1.98
CA GLU A 148 14.19 15.38 0.68
C GLU A 148 13.78 13.98 0.20
N VAL A 149 12.78 13.95 -0.70
CA VAL A 149 12.39 12.76 -1.46
C VAL A 149 12.82 12.96 -2.92
N LYS A 150 13.58 12.00 -3.45
CA LYS A 150 14.03 12.00 -4.85
C LYS A 150 13.30 10.95 -5.65
N PHE A 151 12.93 11.32 -6.87
CA PHE A 151 12.47 10.39 -7.89
C PHE A 151 13.58 10.10 -8.87
N PHE A 152 14.02 8.85 -8.90
CA PHE A 152 14.96 8.33 -9.88
C PHE A 152 14.16 7.64 -10.97
N HIS A 153 14.34 8.04 -12.23
CA HIS A 153 13.69 7.41 -13.37
C HIS A 153 14.69 7.09 -14.47
N ARG A 154 14.43 6.00 -15.18
CA ARG A 154 15.23 5.62 -16.34
C ARG A 154 14.73 6.35 -17.57
N ASN A 155 15.61 6.92 -18.37
CA ASN A 155 15.25 7.53 -19.65
C ASN A 155 15.24 6.48 -20.78
N PRO A 156 14.57 6.76 -21.92
CA PRO A 156 14.57 5.85 -23.07
C PRO A 156 15.98 5.53 -23.61
N ASP A 157 16.92 6.48 -23.50
CA ASP A 157 18.32 6.31 -23.91
C ASP A 157 19.16 5.50 -22.90
N GLY A 158 18.57 5.07 -21.79
CA GLY A 158 19.20 4.31 -20.73
C GLY A 158 19.94 5.14 -19.68
N SER A 159 19.95 6.47 -19.80
CA SER A 159 20.42 7.36 -18.73
C SER A 159 19.43 7.37 -17.54
N VAL A 160 19.85 7.94 -16.42
CA VAL A 160 19.01 8.09 -15.22
C VAL A 160 18.77 9.58 -14.98
N GLY A 161 17.51 9.98 -14.95
CA GLY A 161 17.06 11.29 -14.47
C GLY A 161 16.81 11.26 -12.96
N VAL A 162 17.06 12.38 -12.31
CA VAL A 162 16.85 12.56 -10.86
C VAL A 162 16.16 13.89 -10.62
N GLU A 163 15.06 13.86 -9.89
CA GLU A 163 14.26 15.03 -9.54
C GLU A 163 13.91 15.02 -8.05
N VAL A 164 13.81 16.19 -7.45
CA VAL A 164 13.28 16.34 -6.08
C VAL A 164 11.77 16.49 -6.19
N ILE A 165 11.01 15.68 -5.46
CA ILE A 165 9.54 15.67 -5.44
C ILE A 165 9.02 16.44 -4.25
#